data_AF-A0A7S6MD19-F1
#
_entry.id   AF-A0A7S6MD19-F1
#
_cell.length_a   1.000
_cell.length_b   1.000
_cell.length_c   1.000
_cell.angle_alpha   90.00
_cell.angle_beta   90.00
_cell.angle_gamma   90.00
#
_symmetry.space_group_name_H-M   'P 1'
#
loop_
_entity.id
_entity.type
_entity.pdbx_description
1 polymer ?
#
loop_
_entity_poly.entity_id
_entity_poly.type
_entity_poly.pdbx_seq_one_letter_code
_entity_poly.pdbx_strand_id
1 'polypeptide(L)'
;MVKSSTPCSATGAILMGGRSTRMGTPKHAIMLPDGRAMIEHVADVLRPVCPRQVVLGPQSPLPGVHAIPDLRQGLGPLAGIEALLVSGLDDTYLVVPCDTPRLTADVLRALLSAPPAPVAVLRLAGEVQSLPLRVSTEALPTIRAMLDRGERAVHRLIASLPVAFVEAPPAWADHLVNINTPDELSWVIGTNAAPRASTDRTILLATSNPHKIEEVRAILAPHGYEVIGLDNVGISIPEPEEDGPTFEANARIKAIAYAKATGRVCLADDSGLEVDALGGAPGVHSARYAGIGATRAERDRANNEKLLRELTRLNLLPEQRTARFVCVMCLAAPDGRILAETRGTFEGLIADTPRGDNGFGYDPLLFLPDRGCTSAQLPPEEKNVRSHRGQAARRMAAALDRLGHSYTSP
;
A
#
# COMPACT_ATOMS: atom_id res chain seq x y z
N MET A 1 -8.73 -49.43 -9.03
CA MET A 1 -7.84 -48.91 -10.08
C MET A 1 -8.08 -47.42 -10.22
N VAL A 2 -7.28 -46.60 -9.55
CA VAL A 2 -7.30 -45.14 -9.75
C VAL A 2 -6.58 -44.90 -11.07
N LYS A 3 -7.27 -44.29 -12.04
CA LYS A 3 -6.66 -43.89 -13.32
C LYS A 3 -5.52 -42.92 -13.00
N SER A 4 -4.30 -43.38 -13.24
CA SER A 4 -3.11 -42.55 -13.42
C SER A 4 -3.43 -41.50 -14.48
N SER A 5 -3.62 -40.25 -14.05
CA SER A 5 -3.73 -39.10 -14.95
C SER A 5 -2.35 -38.87 -15.57
N THR A 6 -2.26 -39.00 -16.89
CA THR A 6 -1.11 -38.60 -17.67
C THR A 6 -0.67 -37.19 -17.26
N PRO A 7 0.61 -36.94 -16.95
CA PRO A 7 1.06 -35.60 -16.58
C PRO A 7 0.79 -34.65 -17.76
N CYS A 8 0.07 -33.56 -17.49
CA CYS A 8 -0.21 -32.50 -18.45
C CYS A 8 1.14 -31.94 -18.94
N SER A 9 1.46 -32.13 -20.22
CA SER A 9 2.72 -31.68 -20.84
C SER A 9 2.62 -30.22 -21.29
N ALA A 10 2.31 -29.29 -20.38
CA ALA A 10 2.24 -27.88 -20.72
C ALA A 10 3.65 -27.27 -20.86
N THR A 11 3.89 -26.50 -21.91
CA THR A 11 5.09 -25.65 -22.01
C THR A 11 5.01 -24.51 -20.99
N GLY A 12 6.06 -24.36 -20.20
CA GLY A 12 6.25 -23.24 -19.31
C GLY A 12 6.91 -22.07 -20.04
N ALA A 13 6.40 -20.86 -19.86
CA ALA A 13 6.91 -19.65 -20.52
C ALA A 13 7.25 -18.58 -19.48
N ILE A 14 8.50 -18.12 -19.47
CA ILE A 14 8.99 -17.12 -18.52
C ILE A 14 8.98 -15.74 -19.19
N LEU A 15 8.21 -14.79 -18.65
CA LEU A 15 8.21 -13.39 -19.09
C LEU A 15 9.44 -12.67 -18.51
N MET A 16 10.37 -12.26 -19.38
CA MET A 16 11.63 -11.60 -18.99
C MET A 16 11.47 -10.18 -18.42
N GLY A 17 10.30 -9.56 -18.62
CA GLY A 17 10.04 -8.18 -18.23
C GLY A 17 10.62 -7.14 -19.19
N GLY A 18 10.19 -5.88 -19.04
CA GLY A 18 10.60 -4.77 -19.91
C GLY A 18 11.95 -4.14 -19.55
N ARG A 19 12.25 -2.97 -20.16
CA ARG A 19 13.51 -2.20 -19.98
C ARG A 19 13.85 -1.79 -18.53
N SER A 20 12.96 -2.04 -17.56
CA SER A 20 13.23 -1.89 -16.12
C SER A 20 13.77 -0.51 -15.71
N THR A 21 13.17 0.56 -16.26
CA THR A 21 13.62 1.95 -16.11
C THR A 21 13.68 2.45 -14.66
N ARG A 22 12.92 1.84 -13.73
CA ARG A 22 12.90 2.16 -12.30
C ARG A 22 13.93 1.38 -11.47
N MET A 23 14.46 0.27 -11.99
CA MET A 23 15.41 -0.62 -11.28
C MET A 23 16.88 -0.28 -11.58
N GLY A 24 17.15 0.46 -12.67
CA GLY A 24 18.51 0.71 -13.16
C GLY A 24 19.20 -0.49 -13.82
N THR A 25 18.73 -1.72 -13.56
CA THR A 25 19.19 -2.98 -14.17
C THR A 25 18.02 -3.85 -14.65
N PRO A 26 18.21 -4.72 -15.65
CA PRO A 26 17.17 -5.66 -16.09
C PRO A 26 16.80 -6.66 -14.99
N LYS A 27 15.51 -6.75 -14.61
CA LYS A 27 15.05 -7.60 -13.48
C LYS A 27 15.49 -9.06 -13.58
N HIS A 28 15.44 -9.64 -14.78
CA HIS A 28 15.83 -11.04 -15.02
C HIS A 28 17.30 -11.34 -14.65
N ALA A 29 18.19 -10.35 -14.74
CA ALA A 29 19.62 -10.49 -14.52
C ALA A 29 20.04 -10.17 -13.07
N ILE A 30 19.08 -9.90 -12.18
CA ILE A 30 19.38 -9.61 -10.78
C ILE A 30 19.84 -10.89 -10.07
N MET A 31 20.98 -10.82 -9.39
CA MET A 31 21.56 -11.94 -8.65
C MET A 31 20.91 -12.09 -7.27
N LEU A 32 20.38 -13.27 -6.99
CA LEU A 32 19.85 -13.72 -5.70
C LEU A 32 20.97 -14.13 -4.72
N PRO A 33 20.68 -14.31 -3.42
CA PRO A 33 21.69 -14.58 -2.38
C PRO A 33 22.41 -15.91 -2.56
N ASP A 34 21.73 -16.84 -3.20
CA ASP A 34 22.21 -18.17 -3.54
C ASP A 34 23.13 -18.15 -4.77
N GLY A 35 23.43 -16.97 -5.33
CA GLY A 35 24.33 -16.78 -6.45
C GLY A 35 23.71 -17.06 -7.82
N ARG A 36 22.39 -17.24 -7.92
CA ARG A 36 21.67 -17.42 -9.20
C ARG A 36 21.03 -16.13 -9.67
N ALA A 37 20.88 -15.94 -10.98
CA ALA A 37 20.04 -14.88 -11.51
C ALA A 37 18.56 -15.16 -11.23
N MET A 38 17.76 -14.12 -11.07
CA MET A 38 16.33 -14.22 -10.76
C MET A 38 15.56 -15.09 -11.76
N ILE A 39 15.89 -14.97 -13.05
CA ILE A 39 15.28 -15.80 -14.10
C ILE A 39 15.72 -17.27 -14.01
N GLU A 40 16.94 -17.57 -13.56
CA GLU A 40 17.41 -18.93 -13.34
C GLU A 40 16.64 -19.59 -12.19
N HIS A 41 16.42 -18.85 -11.10
CA HIS A 41 15.62 -19.31 -9.98
C HIS A 41 14.19 -19.66 -10.39
N VAL A 42 13.51 -18.77 -11.12
CA VAL A 42 12.15 -19.03 -11.62
C VAL A 42 12.13 -20.23 -12.57
N ALA A 43 13.13 -20.37 -13.44
CA ALA A 43 13.26 -21.52 -14.32
C ALA A 43 13.43 -22.85 -13.57
N ASP A 44 14.17 -22.84 -12.46
CA ASP A 44 14.36 -24.01 -11.61
C ASP A 44 13.06 -24.42 -10.89
N VAL A 45 12.25 -23.45 -10.44
CA VAL A 45 10.92 -23.70 -9.87
C VAL A 45 9.95 -24.25 -10.92
N LEU A 46 10.03 -23.74 -12.15
CA LEU A 46 9.17 -24.15 -13.26
C LEU A 46 9.52 -25.55 -13.80
N ARG A 47 10.81 -25.94 -13.79
CA ARG A 47 11.30 -27.20 -14.38
C ARG A 47 10.59 -28.47 -13.92
N PRO A 48 10.35 -28.72 -12.62
CA PRO A 48 9.63 -29.91 -12.18
C PRO A 48 8.12 -29.89 -12.52
N VAL A 49 7.59 -28.76 -12.98
CA VAL A 49 6.18 -28.57 -13.33
C VAL A 49 5.98 -28.63 -14.84
N CYS A 50 6.81 -27.90 -15.59
CA CYS A 50 6.86 -27.85 -17.04
C CYS A 50 8.28 -28.23 -17.51
N PRO A 51 8.53 -29.49 -17.90
CA PRO A 51 9.85 -29.93 -18.36
C PRO A 51 10.33 -29.18 -19.60
N ARG A 52 9.40 -28.77 -20.48
CA ARG A 52 9.66 -27.90 -21.61
C ARG A 52 9.44 -26.44 -21.20
N GLN A 53 10.47 -25.62 -21.42
CA GLN A 53 10.44 -24.20 -21.08
C GLN A 53 10.85 -23.34 -22.28
N VAL A 54 10.33 -22.11 -22.31
CA VAL A 54 10.74 -21.04 -23.20
C VAL A 54 10.81 -19.72 -22.45
N VAL A 55 11.60 -18.78 -22.96
CA VAL A 55 11.67 -17.41 -22.46
C VAL A 55 10.96 -16.48 -23.44
N LEU A 56 10.03 -15.67 -22.96
CA LEU A 56 9.36 -14.64 -23.75
C LEU A 56 10.20 -13.36 -23.70
N GLY A 57 10.81 -13.03 -24.83
CA GLY A 57 11.77 -11.94 -24.94
C GLY A 57 12.66 -12.06 -26.17
N PRO A 58 13.49 -11.03 -26.45
CA PRO A 58 14.30 -10.99 -27.67
C PRO A 58 15.39 -12.07 -27.70
N GLN A 59 15.88 -12.51 -26.54
CA GLN A 59 16.92 -13.52 -26.37
C GLN A 59 16.66 -14.29 -25.07
N SER A 60 17.33 -15.42 -24.84
CA SER A 60 17.23 -16.19 -23.60
C SER A 60 18.57 -16.16 -22.87
N PRO A 61 18.61 -15.73 -21.59
CA PRO A 61 19.81 -15.79 -20.77
C PRO A 61 20.02 -17.20 -20.17
N LEU A 62 19.05 -18.10 -20.33
CA LEU A 62 19.07 -19.43 -19.73
C LEU A 62 19.71 -20.45 -20.70
N PRO A 63 20.74 -21.20 -20.26
CA PRO A 63 21.35 -22.23 -21.09
C PRO A 63 20.34 -23.30 -21.54
N GLY A 64 20.27 -23.55 -22.85
CA GLY A 64 19.41 -24.60 -23.42
C GLY A 64 17.91 -24.28 -23.46
N VAL A 65 17.48 -23.09 -23.04
CA VAL A 65 16.06 -22.65 -23.12
C VAL A 65 15.90 -21.67 -24.28
N HIS A 66 14.96 -21.94 -25.19
CA HIS A 66 14.74 -21.12 -26.38
C HIS A 66 13.99 -19.81 -26.06
N ALA A 67 14.28 -18.74 -26.80
CA ALA A 67 13.59 -17.47 -26.70
C ALA A 67 12.51 -17.33 -27.77
N ILE A 68 11.34 -16.82 -27.41
CA ILE A 68 10.29 -16.42 -28.35
C ILE A 68 10.19 -14.89 -28.32
N PRO A 69 10.61 -14.20 -29.40
CA PRO A 69 10.50 -12.76 -29.48
C PRO A 69 9.04 -12.33 -29.72
N ASP A 70 8.67 -11.15 -29.21
CA ASP A 70 7.36 -10.55 -29.47
C ASP A 70 7.12 -10.38 -30.98
N LEU A 71 5.94 -10.79 -31.46
CA LEU A 71 5.49 -10.48 -32.82
C LEU A 71 5.27 -8.97 -33.01
N ARG A 72 4.88 -8.29 -31.92
CA ARG A 72 4.62 -6.85 -31.87
C ARG A 72 5.50 -6.21 -30.81
N GLN A 73 6.66 -5.73 -31.23
CA GLN A 73 7.68 -5.23 -30.30
C GLN A 73 7.16 -4.11 -29.39
N GLY A 74 7.45 -4.23 -28.09
CA GLY A 74 7.23 -3.14 -27.12
C GLY A 74 5.79 -2.96 -26.65
N LEU A 75 4.88 -3.89 -26.98
CA LEU A 75 3.48 -3.82 -26.55
C LEU A 75 3.19 -4.52 -25.21
N GLY A 76 4.24 -4.95 -24.50
CA GLY A 76 4.13 -5.49 -23.15
C GLY A 76 3.78 -6.98 -23.08
N PRO A 77 3.42 -7.50 -21.89
CA PRO A 77 3.28 -8.94 -21.66
C PRO A 77 2.25 -9.63 -22.57
N LEU A 78 1.18 -8.93 -22.97
CA LEU A 78 0.14 -9.48 -23.83
C LEU A 78 0.66 -9.84 -25.23
N ALA A 79 1.63 -9.08 -25.76
CA ALA A 79 2.26 -9.39 -27.05
C ALA A 79 3.21 -10.60 -26.97
N GLY A 80 3.89 -10.78 -25.83
CA GLY A 80 4.67 -11.99 -25.57
C GLY A 80 3.79 -13.24 -25.49
N ILE A 81 2.60 -13.12 -24.87
CA ILE A 81 1.61 -14.21 -24.84
C ILE A 81 1.06 -14.49 -26.24
N GLU A 82 0.80 -13.47 -27.06
CA GLU A 82 0.43 -13.66 -28.48
C GLU A 82 1.49 -14.49 -29.22
N ALA A 83 2.76 -14.11 -29.10
CA ALA A 83 3.88 -14.81 -29.74
C ALA A 83 3.99 -16.27 -29.28
N LEU A 84 3.79 -16.50 -27.97
CA LEU A 84 3.76 -17.85 -27.39
C LEU A 84 2.64 -18.69 -28.00
N LEU A 85 1.41 -18.20 -28.04
CA LEU A 85 0.28 -18.97 -28.57
C LEU A 85 0.42 -19.25 -30.07
N VAL A 86 1.04 -18.34 -30.83
CA VAL A 86 1.32 -18.52 -32.26
C VAL A 86 2.45 -19.52 -32.51
N SER A 87 3.35 -19.73 -31.55
CA SER A 87 4.49 -20.64 -31.70
C SER A 87 4.09 -22.10 -31.92
N GLY A 88 2.86 -22.49 -31.52
CA GLY A 88 2.32 -23.83 -31.73
C GLY A 88 3.11 -24.93 -31.00
N LEU A 89 3.83 -24.59 -29.93
CA LEU A 89 4.62 -25.56 -29.17
C LEU A 89 3.73 -26.51 -28.39
N ASP A 90 2.59 -26.03 -27.89
CA ASP A 90 1.51 -26.74 -27.20
C ASP A 90 0.17 -26.01 -27.36
N ASP A 91 -0.93 -26.62 -26.89
CA ASP A 91 -2.25 -25.98 -26.85
C ASP A 91 -2.53 -25.23 -25.55
N THR A 92 -1.75 -25.50 -24.50
CA THR A 92 -1.87 -24.88 -23.17
C THR A 92 -0.50 -24.59 -22.60
N TYR A 93 -0.38 -23.40 -22.02
CA TYR A 93 0.88 -22.86 -21.52
C TYR A 93 0.72 -22.35 -20.10
N LEU A 94 1.80 -22.44 -19.32
CA LEU A 94 1.91 -21.78 -18.02
C LEU A 94 2.84 -20.58 -18.15
N VAL A 95 2.30 -19.37 -18.00
CA VAL A 95 3.05 -18.12 -18.15
C VAL A 95 3.39 -17.59 -16.78
N VAL A 96 4.68 -17.44 -16.50
CA VAL A 96 5.21 -16.99 -15.21
C VAL A 96 6.05 -15.72 -15.38
N PRO A 97 5.94 -14.74 -14.48
CA PRO A 97 6.81 -13.58 -14.51
C PRO A 97 8.18 -13.91 -13.90
N CYS A 98 9.25 -13.31 -14.43
CA CYS A 98 10.59 -13.50 -13.85
C CYS A 98 10.78 -12.75 -12.53
N ASP A 99 9.87 -11.83 -12.15
CA ASP A 99 10.00 -10.94 -10.99
C ASP A 99 9.24 -11.41 -9.74
N THR A 100 8.84 -12.69 -9.69
CA THR A 100 8.26 -13.35 -8.51
C THR A 100 9.20 -14.44 -7.95
N PRO A 101 10.29 -14.06 -7.27
CA PRO A 101 11.34 -15.00 -6.83
C PRO A 101 10.98 -15.88 -5.64
N ARG A 102 9.79 -15.73 -5.04
CA ARG A 102 9.28 -16.64 -4.00
C ARG A 102 8.24 -17.63 -4.53
N LEU A 103 8.02 -17.64 -5.84
CA LEU A 103 7.10 -18.52 -6.52
C LEU A 103 7.48 -19.98 -6.23
N THR A 104 6.48 -20.84 -6.04
CA THR A 104 6.68 -22.26 -5.74
C THR A 104 6.06 -23.15 -6.80
N ALA A 105 6.54 -24.39 -6.88
CA ALA A 105 6.00 -25.38 -7.80
C ALA A 105 4.52 -25.70 -7.51
N ASP A 106 4.08 -25.60 -6.25
CA ASP A 106 2.70 -25.91 -5.85
C ASP A 106 1.70 -24.91 -6.43
N VAL A 107 2.03 -23.61 -6.41
CA VAL A 107 1.26 -22.55 -7.07
C VAL A 107 1.08 -22.87 -8.56
N LEU A 108 2.16 -23.26 -9.21
CA LEU A 108 2.20 -23.58 -10.64
C LEU A 108 1.39 -24.84 -10.97
N ARG A 109 1.50 -25.88 -10.15
CA ARG A 109 0.71 -27.12 -10.31
C ARG A 109 -0.78 -26.88 -10.14
N ALA A 110 -1.18 -26.00 -9.22
CA ALA A 110 -2.59 -25.66 -9.03
C ALA A 110 -3.18 -24.91 -10.24
N LEU A 111 -2.42 -23.98 -10.82
CA LEU A 111 -2.83 -23.30 -12.07
C LEU A 111 -2.97 -24.28 -13.24
N LEU A 112 -2.04 -25.23 -13.40
CA LEU A 112 -2.16 -26.26 -14.43
C LEU A 112 -3.35 -27.17 -14.22
N SER A 113 -3.64 -27.52 -12.96
CA SER A 113 -4.74 -28.41 -12.58
C SER A 113 -6.12 -27.73 -12.56
N ALA A 114 -6.18 -26.43 -12.83
CA ALA A 114 -7.43 -25.68 -12.88
C ALA A 114 -8.41 -26.27 -13.92
N PRO A 115 -9.73 -26.13 -13.72
CA PRO A 115 -10.72 -26.54 -14.72
C PRO A 115 -10.41 -25.98 -16.12
N PRO A 116 -10.74 -26.69 -17.22
CA PRO A 116 -10.54 -26.20 -18.57
C PRO A 116 -11.21 -24.84 -18.79
N ALA A 117 -10.42 -23.87 -19.26
CA ALA A 117 -10.84 -22.52 -19.61
C ALA A 117 -9.73 -21.87 -20.45
N PRO A 118 -10.05 -20.91 -21.34
CA PRO A 118 -9.07 -20.16 -22.11
C PRO A 118 -7.96 -19.54 -21.25
N VAL A 119 -8.33 -19.11 -20.04
CA VAL A 119 -7.41 -18.59 -19.04
C VAL A 119 -7.74 -19.19 -17.67
N ALA A 120 -6.70 -19.55 -16.91
CA ALA A 120 -6.82 -19.79 -15.48
C ALA A 120 -5.87 -18.88 -14.70
N VAL A 121 -6.37 -18.28 -13.62
CA VAL A 121 -5.62 -17.35 -12.77
C VAL A 121 -5.87 -17.64 -11.30
N LEU A 122 -4.98 -17.13 -10.45
CA LEU A 122 -5.15 -17.19 -9.01
C LEU A 122 -6.11 -16.09 -8.55
N ARG A 123 -6.96 -16.44 -7.58
CA ARG A 123 -7.68 -15.46 -6.76
C ARG A 123 -7.15 -15.57 -5.34
N LEU A 124 -6.53 -14.51 -4.85
CA LEU A 124 -5.99 -14.44 -3.50
C LEU A 124 -6.76 -13.38 -2.73
N ALA A 125 -7.40 -13.79 -1.63
CA ALA A 125 -8.22 -12.90 -0.79
C ALA A 125 -9.28 -12.10 -1.60
N GLY A 126 -9.92 -12.75 -2.59
CA GLY A 126 -10.92 -12.12 -3.47
C GLY A 126 -10.34 -11.39 -4.68
N GLU A 127 -9.06 -11.02 -4.63
CA GLU A 127 -8.37 -10.26 -5.69
C GLU A 127 -7.78 -11.18 -6.76
N VAL A 128 -7.96 -10.80 -8.02
CA VAL A 128 -7.49 -11.58 -9.17
C VAL A 128 -6.04 -11.23 -9.50
N GLN A 129 -5.17 -12.24 -9.47
CA GLN A 129 -3.76 -12.09 -9.82
C GLN A 129 -3.59 -12.27 -11.32
N SER A 130 -3.10 -11.23 -12.00
CA SER A 130 -2.98 -11.28 -13.46
C SER A 130 -1.87 -12.19 -13.98
N LEU A 131 -0.87 -12.49 -13.15
CA LEU A 131 0.24 -13.41 -13.37
C LEU A 131 0.63 -14.03 -12.02
N PRO A 132 1.18 -15.25 -11.97
CA PRO A 132 1.26 -16.22 -13.06
C PRO A 132 -0.13 -16.69 -13.52
N LEU A 133 -0.23 -17.19 -14.76
CA LEU A 133 -1.51 -17.64 -15.35
C LEU A 133 -1.31 -18.87 -16.25
N ARG A 134 -2.35 -19.69 -16.38
CA ARG A 134 -2.46 -20.70 -17.44
C ARG A 134 -3.26 -20.11 -18.60
N VAL A 135 -2.81 -20.28 -19.83
CA VAL A 135 -3.51 -19.81 -21.04
C VAL A 135 -3.52 -20.88 -22.11
N SER A 136 -4.63 -21.01 -22.83
CA SER A 136 -4.74 -21.89 -24.00
C SER A 136 -4.82 -21.11 -25.31
N THR A 137 -4.65 -21.81 -26.42
CA THR A 137 -4.78 -21.24 -27.78
C THR A 137 -6.17 -20.65 -28.06
N GLU A 138 -7.20 -21.02 -27.30
CA GLU A 138 -8.54 -20.42 -27.37
C GLU A 138 -8.56 -18.92 -27.03
N ALA A 139 -7.59 -18.42 -26.25
CA ALA A 139 -7.49 -17.00 -25.93
C ALA A 139 -6.94 -16.14 -27.09
N LEU A 140 -6.32 -16.75 -28.11
CA LEU A 140 -5.58 -16.05 -29.15
C LEU A 140 -6.43 -15.05 -29.97
N PRO A 141 -7.66 -15.36 -30.41
CA PRO A 141 -8.49 -14.40 -31.15
C PRO A 141 -8.78 -13.13 -30.34
N THR A 142 -9.08 -13.28 -29.04
CA THR A 142 -9.34 -12.15 -28.13
C THR A 142 -8.08 -11.32 -27.90
N ILE A 143 -6.93 -11.98 -27.69
CA ILE A 143 -5.63 -11.31 -27.54
C ILE A 143 -5.31 -10.46 -28.76
N ARG A 144 -5.45 -11.00 -29.97
CA ARG A 144 -5.24 -10.26 -31.23
C ARG A 144 -6.14 -9.04 -31.33
N ALA A 145 -7.44 -9.22 -31.12
CA ALA A 145 -8.41 -8.12 -31.18
C ALA A 145 -8.14 -7.03 -30.13
N MET A 146 -7.63 -7.40 -28.95
CA MET A 146 -7.20 -6.43 -27.93
C MET A 146 -5.97 -5.64 -28.40
N LEU A 147 -4.93 -6.32 -28.88
CA LEU A 147 -3.71 -5.69 -29.36
C LEU A 147 -3.96 -4.77 -30.57
N ASP A 148 -4.83 -5.18 -31.50
CA ASP A 148 -5.23 -4.36 -32.65
C ASP A 148 -5.94 -3.06 -32.24
N ARG A 149 -6.65 -3.07 -31.09
CA ARG A 149 -7.29 -1.88 -30.49
C ARG A 149 -6.37 -1.11 -29.54
N GLY A 150 -5.10 -1.52 -29.42
CA GLY A 150 -4.13 -0.88 -28.55
C GLY A 150 -4.27 -1.23 -27.06
N GLU A 151 -5.10 -2.20 -26.70
CA GLU A 151 -5.22 -2.73 -25.34
C GLU A 151 -4.08 -3.72 -25.08
N ARG A 152 -3.35 -3.52 -23.99
CA ARG A 152 -2.06 -4.20 -23.73
C ARG A 152 -2.02 -4.91 -22.38
N ALA A 153 -3.02 -4.69 -21.54
CA ALA A 153 -2.99 -5.13 -20.16
C ALA A 153 -3.58 -6.54 -19.97
N VAL A 154 -2.82 -7.43 -19.33
CA VAL A 154 -3.26 -8.82 -19.06
C VAL A 154 -4.52 -8.86 -18.19
N HIS A 155 -4.68 -7.93 -17.23
CA HIS A 155 -5.89 -7.88 -16.41
C HIS A 155 -7.17 -7.60 -17.22
N ARG A 156 -7.07 -6.91 -18.37
CA ARG A 156 -8.20 -6.69 -19.28
C ARG A 156 -8.54 -7.94 -20.08
N LEU A 157 -7.56 -8.80 -20.38
CA LEU A 157 -7.79 -10.09 -21.03
C LEU A 157 -8.63 -11.01 -20.15
N ILE A 158 -8.29 -11.05 -18.85
CA ILE A 158 -9.01 -11.84 -17.84
C ILE A 158 -10.47 -11.40 -17.75
N ALA A 159 -10.75 -10.10 -17.83
CA ALA A 159 -12.11 -9.57 -17.84
C ALA A 159 -12.88 -9.85 -19.14
N SER A 160 -12.21 -10.28 -20.22
CA SER A 160 -12.77 -10.40 -21.57
C SER A 160 -12.97 -11.85 -22.03
N LEU A 161 -12.66 -12.84 -21.18
CA LEU A 161 -12.73 -14.26 -21.49
C LEU A 161 -13.40 -15.05 -20.36
N PRO A 162 -13.89 -16.27 -20.62
CA PRO A 162 -14.15 -17.25 -19.57
C PRO A 162 -12.85 -17.56 -18.81
N VAL A 163 -12.92 -17.51 -17.48
CA VAL A 163 -11.75 -17.69 -16.61
C VAL A 163 -12.02 -18.77 -15.57
N ALA A 164 -11.08 -19.70 -15.43
CA ALA A 164 -11.04 -20.58 -14.28
C ALA A 164 -10.27 -19.89 -13.14
N PHE A 165 -10.92 -19.70 -11.99
CA PHE A 165 -10.27 -19.16 -10.81
C PHE A 165 -9.75 -20.30 -9.93
N VAL A 166 -8.47 -20.24 -9.60
CA VAL A 166 -7.86 -21.07 -8.58
C VAL A 166 -7.80 -20.24 -7.30
N GLU A 167 -8.63 -20.59 -6.33
CA GLU A 167 -8.63 -19.93 -5.03
C GLU A 167 -7.30 -20.25 -4.32
N ALA A 168 -6.44 -19.24 -4.24
CA ALA A 168 -5.13 -19.35 -3.63
C ALA A 168 -5.30 -19.29 -2.10
N PRO A 169 -4.77 -20.27 -1.35
CA PRO A 169 -4.76 -20.18 0.10
C PRO A 169 -3.97 -18.94 0.54
N PRO A 170 -4.35 -18.30 1.65
CA PRO A 170 -3.67 -17.11 2.18
C PRO A 170 -2.16 -17.30 2.35
N ALA A 171 -1.71 -18.51 2.69
CA ALA A 171 -0.30 -18.88 2.79
C ALA A 171 0.50 -18.66 1.50
N TRP A 172 -0.14 -18.54 0.33
CA TRP A 172 0.52 -18.28 -0.94
C TRP A 172 0.77 -16.80 -1.23
N ALA A 173 0.32 -15.88 -0.36
CA ALA A 173 0.56 -14.45 -0.54
C ALA A 173 2.04 -14.11 -0.73
N ASP A 174 2.90 -14.70 0.10
CA ASP A 174 4.36 -14.50 0.02
C ASP A 174 4.98 -15.10 -1.25
N HIS A 175 4.34 -16.08 -1.88
CA HIS A 175 4.83 -16.70 -3.12
C HIS A 175 4.57 -15.86 -4.36
N LEU A 176 3.65 -14.90 -4.28
CA LEU A 176 3.17 -14.11 -5.41
C LEU A 176 3.69 -12.66 -5.40
N VAL A 177 4.63 -12.34 -4.51
CA VAL A 177 5.20 -10.99 -4.41
C VAL A 177 6.07 -10.68 -5.62
N ASN A 178 5.72 -9.61 -6.33
CA ASN A 178 6.47 -9.07 -7.46
C ASN A 178 7.49 -8.02 -6.97
N ILE A 179 8.73 -8.12 -7.43
CA ILE A 179 9.79 -7.12 -7.19
C ILE A 179 9.82 -6.07 -8.30
N ASN A 180 9.53 -4.82 -7.95
CA ASN A 180 9.49 -3.65 -8.81
C ASN A 180 10.54 -2.58 -8.46
N THR A 181 11.16 -2.66 -7.28
CA THR A 181 12.15 -1.67 -6.78
C THR A 181 13.40 -2.34 -6.16
N PRO A 182 14.56 -1.65 -6.11
CA PRO A 182 15.75 -2.17 -5.43
C PRO A 182 15.53 -2.43 -3.93
N ASP A 183 14.61 -1.70 -3.29
CA ASP A 183 14.25 -1.91 -1.88
C ASP A 183 13.45 -3.20 -1.69
N GLU A 184 12.51 -3.52 -2.59
CA GLU A 184 11.81 -4.82 -2.61
C GLU A 184 12.77 -5.99 -2.83
N LEU A 185 13.85 -5.74 -3.58
CA LEU A 185 14.89 -6.73 -3.83
C LEU A 185 15.65 -7.08 -2.55
N SER A 186 16.00 -6.08 -1.72
CA SER A 186 16.68 -6.31 -0.44
C SER A 186 15.85 -7.17 0.54
N TRP A 187 14.52 -7.07 0.47
CA TRP A 187 13.57 -7.87 1.26
C TRP A 187 13.49 -9.34 0.81
N VAL A 188 13.67 -9.60 -0.49
CA VAL A 188 13.68 -10.97 -1.05
C VAL A 188 15.06 -11.63 -0.92
N ILE A 189 16.15 -10.86 -1.07
CA ILE A 189 17.54 -11.32 -1.14
C ILE A 189 18.23 -11.32 0.26
N GLY A 190 17.58 -10.78 1.28
CA GLY A 190 17.91 -11.12 2.68
C GLY A 190 18.97 -10.25 3.36
N THR A 191 18.84 -10.23 4.69
CA THR A 191 19.83 -9.94 5.77
C THR A 191 19.09 -9.64 7.07
N ASN A 192 17.84 -9.17 7.00
CA ASN A 192 16.93 -9.14 8.13
C ASN A 192 15.94 -10.30 8.00
N ALA A 193 15.83 -11.12 9.05
CA ALA A 193 14.62 -11.90 9.26
C ALA A 193 13.43 -10.94 9.05
N ALA A 194 12.42 -11.35 8.28
CA ALA A 194 11.14 -10.68 8.39
C ALA A 194 10.84 -10.56 9.90
N PRO A 195 10.35 -9.41 10.41
CA PRO A 195 9.60 -9.51 11.65
C PRO A 195 8.56 -10.58 11.36
N ARG A 196 8.67 -11.74 12.03
CA ARG A 196 7.55 -12.68 12.12
C ARG A 196 6.36 -11.78 12.34
N ALA A 197 5.33 -11.90 11.50
CA ALA A 197 4.05 -11.28 11.81
C ALA A 197 3.81 -11.60 13.27
N SER A 198 3.95 -10.59 14.12
CA SER A 198 3.61 -10.77 15.49
C SER A 198 2.12 -11.02 15.41
N THR A 199 1.67 -12.14 15.94
CA THR A 199 0.26 -12.29 16.33
C THR A 199 -0.18 -11.15 17.25
N ASP A 200 0.78 -10.40 17.78
CA ASP A 200 0.66 -9.10 18.40
C ASP A 200 0.11 -8.06 17.40
N ARG A 201 -1.20 -7.84 17.43
CA ARG A 201 -1.90 -6.75 16.73
C ARG A 201 -1.66 -5.39 17.41
N THR A 202 -0.51 -5.24 18.08
CA THR A 202 -0.12 -4.04 18.79
C THR A 202 0.51 -3.04 17.84
N ILE A 203 -0.05 -1.83 17.82
CA ILE A 203 0.43 -0.68 17.07
C ILE A 203 0.94 0.35 18.07
N LEU A 204 2.19 0.78 17.89
CA LEU A 204 2.73 1.90 18.63
C LEU A 204 2.26 3.21 18.00
N LEU A 205 1.53 4.04 18.75
CA LEU A 205 1.23 5.41 18.34
C LEU A 205 2.36 6.35 18.80
N ALA A 206 2.99 7.05 17.84
CA ALA A 206 4.07 8.01 18.07
C ALA A 206 3.59 9.32 18.69
N THR A 207 3.01 9.23 19.89
CA THR A 207 2.63 10.36 20.73
C THR A 207 2.57 9.94 22.19
N SER A 208 2.85 10.89 23.09
CA SER A 208 2.58 10.80 24.53
C SER A 208 1.28 11.52 24.91
N ASN A 209 0.51 12.05 23.95
CA ASN A 209 -0.73 12.76 24.24
C ASN A 209 -1.88 11.77 24.51
N PRO A 210 -2.39 11.69 25.76
CA PRO A 210 -3.39 10.69 26.14
C PRO A 210 -4.70 10.83 25.35
N HIS A 211 -5.09 12.06 24.98
CA HIS A 211 -6.30 12.28 24.18
C HIS A 211 -6.17 11.73 22.76
N LYS A 212 -5.01 11.91 22.12
CA LYS A 212 -4.76 11.35 20.78
C LYS A 212 -4.78 9.82 20.82
N ILE A 213 -4.15 9.23 21.84
CA ILE A 213 -4.12 7.79 22.04
C ILE A 213 -5.54 7.25 22.18
N GLU A 214 -6.37 7.87 23.02
CA GLU A 214 -7.75 7.41 23.24
C GLU A 214 -8.62 7.53 21.99
N GLU A 215 -8.53 8.66 21.25
CA GLU A 215 -9.27 8.84 19.99
C GLU A 215 -8.93 7.76 18.95
N VAL A 216 -7.66 7.42 18.81
CA VAL A 216 -7.19 6.41 17.85
C VAL A 216 -7.53 4.99 18.33
N ARG A 217 -7.34 4.71 19.63
CA ARG A 217 -7.66 3.42 20.25
C ARG A 217 -9.14 3.08 20.11
N ALA A 218 -10.03 4.03 20.39
CA ALA A 218 -11.48 3.82 20.29
C ALA A 218 -11.92 3.38 18.88
N ILE A 219 -11.14 3.75 17.85
CA ILE A 219 -11.42 3.41 16.45
C ILE A 219 -10.74 2.11 16.02
N LEU A 220 -9.50 1.85 16.46
CA LEU A 220 -8.74 0.67 16.03
C LEU A 220 -9.04 -0.58 16.86
N ALA A 221 -9.44 -0.44 18.13
CA ALA A 221 -9.73 -1.58 19.02
C ALA A 221 -10.87 -2.48 18.50
N PRO A 222 -11.99 -1.96 17.95
CA PRO A 222 -13.03 -2.80 17.32
C PRO A 222 -12.55 -3.64 16.14
N HIS A 223 -11.44 -3.24 15.50
CA HIS A 223 -10.78 -4.00 14.41
C HIS A 223 -9.76 -5.02 14.96
N GLY A 224 -9.65 -5.15 16.28
CA GLY A 224 -8.76 -6.08 16.97
C GLY A 224 -7.31 -5.59 17.11
N TYR A 225 -7.04 -4.30 16.90
CA TYR A 225 -5.71 -3.72 17.11
C TYR A 225 -5.59 -3.13 18.51
N GLU A 226 -4.49 -3.45 19.19
CA GLU A 226 -4.11 -2.82 20.45
C GLU A 226 -3.28 -1.57 20.14
N VAL A 227 -3.61 -0.42 20.76
CA VAL A 227 -2.89 0.83 20.56
C VAL A 227 -2.19 1.25 21.86
N ILE A 228 -0.86 1.28 21.80
CA ILE A 228 0.02 1.71 22.90
C ILE A 228 0.68 3.04 22.57
N GLY A 229 0.95 3.88 23.58
CA GLY A 229 1.67 5.14 23.41
C GLY A 229 3.18 4.99 23.59
N LEU A 230 3.92 6.09 23.40
CA LEU A 230 5.38 6.11 23.59
C LEU A 230 5.81 5.74 25.03
N ASP A 231 4.97 6.04 26.02
CA ASP A 231 5.25 5.73 27.43
C ASP A 231 5.34 4.22 27.71
N ASN A 232 4.82 3.37 26.79
CA ASN A 232 4.83 1.91 26.92
C ASN A 232 6.05 1.23 26.27
N VAL A 233 6.96 1.99 25.65
CA VAL A 233 8.07 1.44 24.87
C VAL A 233 9.28 1.10 25.75
N GLY A 234 9.37 1.64 26.97
CA GLY A 234 10.42 1.31 27.95
C GLY A 234 11.83 1.76 27.57
N ILE A 235 11.97 2.49 26.45
CA ILE A 235 13.21 3.12 25.98
C ILE A 235 12.96 4.61 25.70
N SER A 236 13.95 5.44 26.05
CA SER A 236 13.91 6.87 25.72
C SER A 236 14.38 7.07 24.29
N ILE A 237 13.51 7.65 23.46
CA ILE A 237 13.79 7.94 22.04
C ILE A 237 13.70 9.45 21.86
N PRO A 238 14.75 10.10 21.34
CA PRO A 238 14.70 11.52 21.00
C PRO A 238 13.52 11.79 20.05
N GLU A 239 12.76 12.85 20.33
CA GLU A 239 11.70 13.27 19.43
C GLU A 239 12.34 13.70 18.09
N PRO A 240 11.90 13.12 16.95
CA PRO A 240 12.46 13.44 15.66
C PRO A 240 12.13 14.89 15.28
N GLU A 241 13.04 15.55 14.58
CA GLU A 241 12.82 16.91 14.09
C GLU A 241 11.79 16.89 12.94
N GLU A 242 10.66 17.57 13.13
CA GLU A 242 9.59 17.72 12.13
C GLU A 242 9.84 18.96 11.27
N ASP A 243 10.76 18.84 10.31
CA ASP A 243 11.18 19.89 9.36
C ASP A 243 10.47 19.80 7.99
N GLY A 244 9.52 18.88 7.85
CA GLY A 244 8.78 18.64 6.63
C GLY A 244 7.87 19.80 6.23
N PRO A 245 7.74 20.11 4.92
CA PRO A 245 6.90 21.21 4.46
C PRO A 245 5.40 20.85 4.42
N THR A 246 5.03 19.59 4.66
CA THR A 246 3.63 19.11 4.65
C THR A 246 3.34 18.16 5.82
N PHE A 247 2.06 17.97 6.13
CA PHE A 247 1.62 17.03 7.15
C PHE A 247 2.06 15.59 6.84
N GLU A 248 2.05 15.18 5.57
CA GLU A 248 2.54 13.87 5.13
C GLU A 248 4.03 13.69 5.41
N ALA A 249 4.84 14.73 5.14
CA ALA A 249 6.27 14.67 5.38
C ALA A 249 6.58 14.48 6.87
N ASN A 250 5.96 15.27 7.75
CA ASN A 250 6.15 15.15 9.20
C ASN A 250 5.63 13.82 9.76
N ALA A 251 4.45 13.37 9.31
CA ALA A 251 3.90 12.08 9.73
C ALA A 251 4.83 10.92 9.33
N ARG A 252 5.43 10.96 8.12
CA ARG A 252 6.43 9.97 7.68
C ARG A 252 7.70 10.02 8.52
N ILE A 253 8.28 11.21 8.72
CA ILE A 253 9.49 11.38 9.54
C ILE A 253 9.29 10.74 10.91
N LYS A 254 8.17 11.06 11.56
CA LYS A 254 7.85 10.54 12.88
C LYS A 254 7.59 9.03 12.87
N ALA A 255 6.76 8.52 11.95
CA ALA A 255 6.45 7.09 11.87
C ALA A 255 7.71 6.25 11.66
N ILE A 256 8.56 6.65 10.71
CA ILE A 256 9.79 5.92 10.35
C ILE A 256 10.79 5.95 11.52
N ALA A 257 11.00 7.12 12.13
CA ALA A 257 11.95 7.27 13.23
C ALA A 257 11.58 6.37 14.41
N TYR A 258 10.32 6.42 14.87
CA TYR A 258 9.86 5.60 15.98
C TYR A 258 9.74 4.12 15.62
N ALA A 259 9.33 3.76 14.40
CA ALA A 259 9.30 2.35 13.99
C ALA A 259 10.70 1.72 14.03
N LYS A 260 11.70 2.39 13.47
CA LYS A 260 13.10 1.93 13.47
C LYS A 260 13.68 1.84 14.88
N ALA A 261 13.45 2.86 15.70
CA ALA A 261 13.98 2.93 17.06
C ALA A 261 13.38 1.86 17.99
N THR A 262 12.12 1.48 17.77
CA THR A 262 11.40 0.55 18.65
C THR A 262 11.34 -0.89 18.15
N GLY A 263 11.63 -1.12 16.87
CA GLY A 263 11.43 -2.41 16.24
C GLY A 263 9.95 -2.80 16.10
N ARG A 264 9.01 -1.85 16.25
CA ARG A 264 7.55 -2.08 16.22
C ARG A 264 6.91 -1.41 15.01
N VAL A 265 5.76 -1.92 14.59
CA VAL A 265 4.88 -1.19 13.67
C VAL A 265 4.43 0.09 14.36
N CYS A 266 4.71 1.23 13.74
CA CYS A 266 4.45 2.53 14.33
C CYS A 266 3.50 3.35 13.46
N LEU A 267 2.46 3.87 14.09
CA LEU A 267 1.55 4.85 13.54
C LEU A 267 1.95 6.23 14.06
N ALA A 268 2.10 7.21 13.18
CA ALA A 268 2.29 8.61 13.55
C ALA A 268 1.18 9.46 12.95
N ASP A 269 0.74 10.48 13.69
CA ASP A 269 -0.09 11.55 13.16
C ASP A 269 0.69 12.87 13.08
N ASP A 270 0.47 13.63 12.01
CA ASP A 270 0.67 15.08 12.01
C ASP A 270 -0.68 15.76 11.74
N SER A 271 -0.95 16.87 12.43
CA SER A 271 -2.25 17.52 12.39
C SER A 271 -2.15 19.01 12.62
N GLY A 272 -3.01 19.76 11.93
CA GLY A 272 -3.07 21.20 12.04
C GLY A 272 -4.36 21.79 11.47
N LEU A 273 -4.47 23.11 11.57
CA LEU A 273 -5.51 23.91 10.97
C LEU A 273 -4.97 24.58 9.69
N GLU A 274 -5.71 24.45 8.60
CA GLU A 274 -5.48 25.22 7.39
C GLU A 274 -6.60 26.25 7.24
N VAL A 275 -6.24 27.52 7.02
CA VAL A 275 -7.21 28.59 6.72
C VAL A 275 -6.96 29.11 5.32
N ASP A 276 -7.98 29.04 4.45
CA ASP A 276 -7.81 29.28 3.01
C ASP A 276 -7.37 30.71 2.72
N ALA A 277 -7.94 31.69 3.43
CA ALA A 277 -7.59 33.10 3.29
C ALA A 277 -6.16 33.44 3.75
N LEU A 278 -5.51 32.55 4.50
CA LEU A 278 -4.11 32.68 4.93
C LEU A 278 -3.17 31.76 4.12
N GLY A 279 -3.62 31.27 2.96
CA GLY A 279 -2.83 30.36 2.12
C GLY A 279 -2.52 29.03 2.81
N GLY A 280 -3.40 28.56 3.70
CA GLY A 280 -3.23 27.33 4.45
C GLY A 280 -2.52 27.49 5.80
N ALA A 281 -2.07 28.68 6.18
CA ALA A 281 -1.57 28.91 7.54
C ALA A 281 -2.71 28.77 8.58
N PRO A 282 -2.44 28.30 9.82
CA PRO A 282 -1.14 27.94 10.40
C PRO A 282 -0.43 26.70 9.81
N GLY A 283 -1.18 25.78 9.21
CA GLY A 283 -0.63 24.57 8.58
C GLY A 283 0.17 23.70 9.55
N VAL A 284 1.31 23.18 9.10
CA VAL A 284 2.27 22.38 9.89
C VAL A 284 2.82 23.12 11.12
N HIS A 285 2.63 24.44 11.21
CA HIS A 285 3.07 25.24 12.37
C HIS A 285 1.99 25.45 13.42
N SER A 286 0.83 24.79 13.29
CA SER A 286 -0.33 24.94 14.19
C SER A 286 0.00 24.90 15.68
N ALA A 287 0.84 23.97 16.14
CA ALA A 287 1.18 23.85 17.56
C ALA A 287 2.05 25.02 18.08
N ARG A 288 2.82 25.67 17.19
CA ARG A 288 3.82 26.70 17.49
C ARG A 288 3.51 28.03 16.82
N TYR A 289 2.26 28.27 16.44
CA TYR A 289 1.91 29.39 15.57
C TYR A 289 2.28 30.75 16.15
N ALA A 290 2.07 30.94 17.45
CA ALA A 290 2.45 32.13 18.19
C ALA A 290 3.93 32.17 18.59
N GLY A 291 4.67 31.05 18.45
CA GLY A 291 6.10 30.96 18.73
C GLY A 291 6.48 31.10 20.21
N ILE A 292 5.54 30.85 21.14
CA ILE A 292 5.79 31.03 22.58
C ILE A 292 6.12 29.71 23.29
N GLY A 293 7.12 29.75 24.16
CA GLY A 293 7.45 28.65 25.08
C GLY A 293 6.63 28.75 26.37
N ALA A 294 5.37 28.31 26.33
CA ALA A 294 4.43 28.39 27.45
C ALA A 294 3.72 27.05 27.69
N THR A 295 2.83 26.96 28.69
CA THR A 295 1.98 25.78 28.88
C THR A 295 1.06 25.57 27.67
N ARG A 296 0.50 24.36 27.50
CA ARG A 296 -0.40 24.06 26.35
C ARG A 296 -1.58 25.04 26.26
N ALA A 297 -2.25 25.31 27.38
CA ALA A 297 -3.39 26.23 27.41
C ALA A 297 -3.00 27.67 27.01
N GLU A 298 -1.84 28.13 27.46
CA GLU A 298 -1.33 29.46 27.09
C GLU A 298 -0.93 29.52 25.61
N ARG A 299 -0.30 28.47 25.07
CA ARG A 299 0.01 28.35 23.64
C ARG A 299 -1.26 28.34 22.80
N ASP A 300 -2.25 27.53 23.16
CA ASP A 300 -3.53 27.43 22.44
C ASP A 300 -4.23 28.79 22.41
N ARG A 301 -4.28 29.51 23.55
CA ARG A 301 -4.82 30.87 23.62
C ARG A 301 -4.05 31.84 22.71
N ALA A 302 -2.72 31.88 22.80
CA ALA A 302 -1.90 32.79 22.00
C ALA A 302 -1.99 32.49 20.49
N ASN A 303 -2.08 31.21 20.13
CA ASN A 303 -2.29 30.73 18.76
C ASN A 303 -3.64 31.21 18.21
N ASN A 304 -4.71 31.06 19.00
CA ASN A 304 -6.06 31.54 18.66
C ASN A 304 -6.10 33.06 18.48
N GLU A 305 -5.51 33.81 19.42
CA GLU A 305 -5.44 35.27 19.33
C GLU A 305 -4.64 35.75 18.12
N LYS A 306 -3.52 35.10 17.78
CA LYS A 306 -2.74 35.42 16.58
C LYS A 306 -3.57 35.18 15.32
N LEU A 307 -4.23 34.04 15.22
CA LEU A 307 -5.09 33.70 14.08
C LEU A 307 -6.19 34.76 13.88
N LEU A 308 -6.91 35.12 14.94
CA LEU A 308 -7.97 36.13 14.87
C LEU A 308 -7.44 37.50 14.46
N ARG A 309 -6.27 37.93 14.98
CA ARG A 309 -5.65 39.20 14.60
C ARG A 309 -5.31 39.26 13.11
N GLU A 310 -4.80 38.18 12.55
CA GLU A 310 -4.45 38.11 11.13
C GLU A 310 -5.69 38.11 10.24
N LEU A 311 -6.72 37.35 10.60
CA LEU A 311 -7.99 37.35 9.86
C LEU A 311 -8.71 38.70 9.93
N THR A 312 -8.65 39.39 11.07
CA THR A 312 -9.23 40.73 11.24
C THR A 312 -8.60 41.73 10.25
N ARG A 313 -7.29 41.63 10.00
CA ARG A 313 -6.59 42.51 9.05
C ARG A 313 -7.03 42.32 7.60
N LEU A 314 -7.56 41.14 7.26
CA LEU A 314 -8.03 40.84 5.91
C LEU A 314 -9.46 41.34 5.64
N ASN A 315 -10.18 41.82 6.67
CA ASN A 315 -11.55 42.35 6.57
C ASN A 315 -12.51 41.45 5.78
N LEU A 316 -12.46 40.14 6.09
CA LEU A 316 -13.23 39.10 5.40
C LEU A 316 -14.67 39.03 5.91
N LEU A 317 -15.60 38.73 4.99
CA LEU A 317 -16.96 38.30 5.34
C LEU A 317 -16.91 36.93 6.05
N PRO A 318 -17.85 36.61 6.97
CA PRO A 318 -17.84 35.34 7.71
C PRO A 318 -17.73 34.10 6.82
N GLU A 319 -18.41 34.08 5.68
CA GLU A 319 -18.41 32.99 4.70
C GLU A 319 -17.07 32.79 3.98
N GLN A 320 -16.18 33.80 4.01
CA GLN A 320 -14.85 33.74 3.39
C GLN A 320 -13.77 33.18 4.33
N ARG A 321 -14.13 32.88 5.59
CA ARG A 321 -13.20 32.38 6.62
C ARG A 321 -13.14 30.86 6.65
N THR A 322 -13.15 30.24 5.47
CA THR A 322 -13.12 28.78 5.34
C THR A 322 -11.82 28.22 5.91
N ALA A 323 -11.98 27.15 6.69
CA ALA A 323 -10.88 26.47 7.33
C ALA A 323 -11.16 24.97 7.44
N ARG A 324 -10.10 24.20 7.60
CA ARG A 324 -10.21 22.76 7.85
C ARG A 324 -9.14 22.33 8.82
N PHE A 325 -9.52 21.51 9.80
CA PHE A 325 -8.52 20.67 10.44
C PHE A 325 -8.11 19.56 9.48
N VAL A 326 -6.81 19.26 9.47
CA VAL A 326 -6.21 18.17 8.70
C VAL A 326 -5.54 17.21 9.67
N CYS A 327 -5.75 15.92 9.49
CA CYS A 327 -4.97 14.85 10.12
C CYS A 327 -4.38 14.00 9.00
N VAL A 328 -3.07 13.84 8.98
CA VAL A 328 -2.41 12.80 8.20
C VAL A 328 -1.86 11.77 9.16
N MET A 329 -2.17 10.50 8.89
CA MET A 329 -1.61 9.37 9.61
C MET A 329 -0.74 8.54 8.69
N CYS A 330 0.45 8.20 9.16
CA CYS A 330 1.43 7.38 8.46
C CYS A 330 1.75 6.14 9.30
N LEU A 331 1.61 4.95 8.72
CA LEU A 331 1.95 3.68 9.33
C LEU A 331 3.26 3.18 8.74
N ALA A 332 4.27 2.96 9.57
CA ALA A 332 5.58 2.46 9.18
C ALA A 332 5.89 1.10 9.83
N ALA A 333 6.55 0.24 9.06
CA ALA A 333 7.15 -1.00 9.55
C ALA A 333 8.50 -0.73 10.25
N PRO A 334 8.98 -1.67 11.09
CA PRO A 334 10.28 -1.56 11.79
C PRO A 334 11.49 -1.29 10.88
N ASP A 335 11.42 -1.71 9.62
CA ASP A 335 12.45 -1.48 8.59
C ASP A 335 12.41 -0.05 8.01
N GLY A 336 11.40 0.75 8.36
CA GLY A 336 11.17 2.11 7.86
C GLY A 336 10.30 2.19 6.61
N ARG A 337 9.79 1.07 6.10
CA ARG A 337 8.84 1.07 4.99
C ARG A 337 7.50 1.65 5.43
N ILE A 338 6.95 2.54 4.60
CA ILE A 338 5.58 3.02 4.78
C ILE A 338 4.60 1.95 4.31
N LEU A 339 3.73 1.50 5.20
CA LEU A 339 2.73 0.48 4.97
C LEU A 339 1.40 1.08 4.49
N ALA A 340 1.02 2.23 5.05
CA ALA A 340 -0.21 2.91 4.71
C ALA A 340 -0.14 4.39 5.10
N GLU A 341 -0.85 5.22 4.34
CA GLU A 341 -1.03 6.63 4.64
C GLU A 341 -2.50 7.00 4.47
N THR A 342 -3.01 7.81 5.39
CA THR A 342 -4.40 8.24 5.35
C THR A 342 -4.53 9.69 5.76
N ARG A 343 -5.52 10.36 5.18
CA ARG A 343 -5.83 11.76 5.43
C ARG A 343 -7.29 11.90 5.78
N GLY A 344 -7.57 12.69 6.81
CA GLY A 344 -8.91 13.11 7.20
C GLY A 344 -8.96 14.62 7.35
N THR A 345 -10.12 15.19 7.05
CA THR A 345 -10.35 16.63 7.16
C THR A 345 -11.63 16.91 7.94
N PHE A 346 -11.68 18.06 8.62
CA PHE A 346 -12.91 18.53 9.28
C PHE A 346 -13.09 20.01 8.99
N GLU A 347 -14.03 20.29 8.08
CA GLU A 347 -14.24 21.61 7.49
C GLU A 347 -15.20 22.46 8.33
N GLY A 348 -14.99 23.77 8.28
CA GLY A 348 -15.79 24.76 8.96
C GLY A 348 -15.40 26.18 8.58
N LEU A 349 -15.85 27.13 9.38
CA LEU A 349 -15.50 28.55 9.28
C LEU A 349 -14.77 29.00 10.55
N ILE A 350 -13.88 29.97 10.47
CA ILE A 350 -13.29 30.57 11.68
C ILE A 350 -14.25 31.60 12.30
N ALA A 351 -14.70 31.31 13.52
CA ALA A 351 -15.53 32.21 14.32
C ALA A 351 -14.77 33.48 14.74
N ASP A 352 -15.49 34.56 14.99
CA ASP A 352 -14.92 35.82 15.50
C ASP A 352 -14.42 35.73 16.94
N THR A 353 -15.04 34.86 17.74
CA THR A 353 -14.75 34.69 19.17
C THR A 353 -14.73 33.22 19.54
N PRO A 354 -13.82 32.78 20.42
CA PRO A 354 -13.79 31.40 20.90
C PRO A 354 -15.05 31.07 21.70
N ARG A 355 -15.64 29.88 21.45
CA ARG A 355 -16.79 29.35 22.20
C ARG A 355 -16.60 27.86 22.47
N GLY A 356 -17.04 27.40 23.64
CA GLY A 356 -17.01 25.99 24.05
C GLY A 356 -15.75 25.61 24.84
N ASP A 357 -15.88 24.60 25.69
CA ASP A 357 -14.86 24.16 26.65
C ASP A 357 -14.28 22.78 26.32
N ASN A 358 -14.83 22.08 25.33
CA ASN A 358 -14.32 20.77 24.92
C ASN A 358 -13.16 20.89 23.92
N GLY A 359 -12.34 19.85 23.81
CA GLY A 359 -11.26 19.80 22.83
C GLY A 359 -10.05 20.65 23.23
N PHE A 360 -9.29 21.12 22.24
CA PHE A 360 -8.04 21.85 22.44
C PHE A 360 -7.63 22.66 21.20
N GLY A 361 -6.57 23.46 21.31
CA GLY A 361 -6.04 24.23 20.19
C GLY A 361 -7.07 25.20 19.62
N TYR A 362 -7.37 25.02 18.33
CA TYR A 362 -8.28 25.88 17.57
C TYR A 362 -9.75 25.42 17.61
N ASP A 363 -10.10 24.38 18.38
CA ASP A 363 -11.48 23.88 18.48
C ASP A 363 -12.51 24.97 18.86
N PRO A 364 -12.20 25.92 19.77
CA PRO A 364 -13.13 27.00 20.08
C PRO A 364 -13.41 27.95 18.92
N LEU A 365 -12.61 27.91 17.85
CA LEU A 365 -12.72 28.80 16.69
C LEU A 365 -13.30 28.12 15.45
N LEU A 366 -13.23 26.79 15.32
CA LEU A 366 -13.79 26.11 14.16
C LEU A 366 -15.33 26.01 14.29
N PHE A 367 -16.05 26.92 13.64
CA PHE A 367 -17.50 26.94 13.56
C PHE A 367 -18.03 25.96 12.51
N LEU A 368 -19.10 25.24 12.85
CA LEU A 368 -19.75 24.23 12.04
C LEU A 368 -21.12 24.74 11.61
N PRO A 369 -21.29 25.22 10.37
CA PRO A 369 -22.56 25.80 9.90
C PRO A 369 -23.73 24.82 10.01
N ASP A 370 -23.49 23.52 9.81
CA ASP A 370 -24.52 22.48 9.89
C ASP A 370 -25.03 22.24 11.32
N ARG A 371 -24.30 22.70 12.34
CA ARG A 371 -24.63 22.52 13.78
C ARG A 371 -24.90 23.82 14.51
N GLY A 372 -24.56 24.96 13.92
CA GLY A 372 -24.71 26.25 14.58
C GLY A 372 -23.82 26.43 15.81
N CYS A 373 -22.74 25.65 15.94
CA CYS A 373 -21.84 25.67 17.09
C CYS A 373 -20.38 25.50 16.66
N THR A 374 -19.43 25.74 17.56
CA THR A 374 -18.00 25.43 17.32
C THR A 374 -17.70 23.96 17.59
N SER A 375 -16.56 23.44 17.11
CA SER A 375 -16.16 22.05 17.42
C SER A 375 -15.90 21.83 18.90
N ALA A 376 -15.50 22.87 19.65
CA ALA A 376 -15.38 22.82 21.12
C ALA A 376 -16.72 22.79 21.87
N GLN A 377 -17.84 23.07 21.19
CA GLN A 377 -19.17 22.94 21.77
C GLN A 377 -19.79 21.56 21.52
N LEU A 378 -19.21 20.76 20.63
CA LEU A 378 -19.67 19.38 20.41
C LEU A 378 -19.28 18.49 21.61
N PRO A 379 -20.12 17.53 21.99
CA PRO A 379 -19.72 16.42 22.84
C PRO A 379 -18.52 15.67 22.25
N PRO A 380 -17.58 15.18 23.07
CA PRO A 380 -16.38 14.47 22.58
C PRO A 380 -16.70 13.30 21.66
N GLU A 381 -17.73 12.52 21.97
CA GLU A 381 -18.18 11.38 21.16
C GLU A 381 -18.68 11.81 19.77
N GLU A 382 -19.49 12.86 19.69
CA GLU A 382 -19.99 13.39 18.41
C GLU A 382 -18.85 14.00 17.58
N LYS A 383 -17.92 14.70 18.24
CA LYS A 383 -16.73 15.22 17.59
C LYS A 383 -15.88 14.09 17.01
N ASN A 384 -15.65 13.00 17.74
CA ASN A 384 -14.85 11.86 17.27
C ASN A 384 -15.45 11.16 16.04
N VAL A 385 -16.77 11.17 15.90
CA VAL A 385 -17.45 10.65 14.70
C VAL A 385 -17.12 11.49 13.47
N ARG A 386 -16.90 12.80 13.59
CA ARG A 386 -16.75 13.70 12.42
C ARG A 386 -15.34 14.24 12.21
N SER A 387 -14.50 14.23 13.25
CA SER A 387 -13.22 14.91 13.25
C SER A 387 -12.25 14.38 12.18
N HIS A 388 -11.32 15.24 11.79
CA HIS A 388 -10.20 14.95 10.90
C HIS A 388 -9.42 13.70 11.36
N ARG A 389 -9.12 13.61 12.67
CA ARG A 389 -8.44 12.46 13.26
C ARG A 389 -9.31 11.21 13.22
N GLY A 390 -10.59 11.31 13.55
CA GLY A 390 -11.52 10.18 13.46
C GLY A 390 -11.67 9.63 12.05
N GLN A 391 -11.72 10.52 11.05
CA GLN A 391 -11.76 10.13 9.64
C GLN A 391 -10.46 9.47 9.19
N ALA A 392 -9.29 10.03 9.55
CA ALA A 392 -8.00 9.44 9.23
C ALA A 392 -7.85 8.05 9.88
N ALA A 393 -8.17 7.93 11.17
CA ALA A 393 -8.11 6.67 11.91
C ALA A 393 -9.03 5.59 11.32
N ARG A 394 -10.27 5.92 10.92
CA ARG A 394 -11.17 4.93 10.28
C ARG A 394 -10.66 4.49 8.92
N ARG A 395 -10.09 5.41 8.13
CA ARG A 395 -9.41 5.05 6.87
C ARG A 395 -8.19 4.16 7.15
N MET A 396 -7.46 4.43 8.24
CA MET A 396 -6.32 3.62 8.66
C MET A 396 -6.76 2.24 9.12
N ALA A 397 -7.86 2.12 9.86
CA ALA A 397 -8.47 0.84 10.22
C ALA A 397 -8.77 0.00 8.97
N ALA A 398 -9.41 0.60 7.95
CA ALA A 398 -9.67 -0.08 6.68
C ALA A 398 -8.39 -0.44 5.89
N ALA A 399 -7.32 0.35 6.02
CA ALA A 399 -6.02 0.02 5.43
C ALA A 399 -5.35 -1.15 6.17
N LEU A 400 -5.37 -1.10 7.50
CA LEU A 400 -4.88 -2.15 8.39
C LEU A 400 -5.62 -3.46 8.18
N ASP A 401 -6.94 -3.46 8.05
CA ASP A 401 -7.71 -4.66 7.74
C ASP A 401 -7.24 -5.29 6.42
N ARG A 402 -7.04 -4.49 5.37
CA ARG A 402 -6.48 -4.97 4.09
C ARG A 402 -5.08 -5.57 4.27
N LEU A 403 -4.26 -4.97 5.12
CA LEU A 403 -2.93 -5.50 5.46
C LEU A 403 -3.02 -6.79 6.30
N GLY A 404 -3.92 -6.87 7.30
CA GLY A 404 -4.08 -7.99 8.22
C GLY A 404 -4.70 -9.24 7.59
N HIS A 405 -5.61 -9.07 6.62
CA HIS A 405 -6.10 -10.17 5.78
C HIS A 405 -5.00 -10.76 4.88
N SER A 406 -3.88 -10.04 4.69
CA SER A 406 -2.70 -10.55 3.98
C SER A 406 -1.80 -11.45 4.85
N TYR A 407 -2.07 -11.56 6.17
CA TYR A 407 -1.20 -12.28 7.13
C TYR A 407 -1.90 -13.18 8.16
N THR A 408 -3.24 -13.15 8.27
CA THR A 408 -3.99 -13.94 9.26
C THR A 408 -5.10 -14.76 8.61
N SER A 409 -4.76 -15.87 7.97
CA SER A 409 -5.65 -17.02 7.88
C SER A 409 -4.80 -18.28 7.69
N PRO A 410 -5.13 -19.36 8.43
CA PRO A 410 -4.26 -20.52 8.67
C PRO A 410 -3.81 -21.28 7.43
#